data_AF-A0A1I5YR85-F1
#
_entry.id   AF-A0A1I5YR85-F1
#
_cell.length_a   1.000
_cell.length_b   1.000
_cell.length_c   1.000
_cell.angle_alpha   90.00
_cell.angle_beta   90.00
_cell.angle_gamma   90.00
#
_symmetry.space_group_name_H-M   'P 1'
#
loop_
_entity.id
_entity.type
_entity.pdbx_description
1 polymer ?
#
loop_
_entity_poly.entity_id
_entity_poly.type
_entity_poly.pdbx_seq_one_letter_code
_entity_poly.pdbx_strand_id
1 'polypeptide(L)'
;MTRAISIVRETEYGPEKLCTVCREWWPADTGFFGVRHDRGCRLTGRCRACDSQRKRRQHRAKKDRDLPAKAAQLAQLGIAETARRLRRSPHTLYRVARAHGIEFARQHKQRQEASIVPHIRRHAGRMRQIDLAAQLGISRTTLRRLAKQHSININSRAH
;
A
#
# COMPACT_ATOMS: atom_id res chain seq x y z
N MET A 1 2.01 10.81 -33.39
CA MET A 1 1.11 11.46 -32.40
C MET A 1 -0.22 11.74 -33.08
N THR A 2 -1.23 10.90 -32.82
CA THR A 2 -2.57 11.04 -33.42
C THR A 2 -3.22 12.33 -32.93
N ARG A 3 -3.52 13.27 -33.83
CA ARG A 3 -4.32 14.46 -33.51
C ARG A 3 -5.65 13.95 -32.93
N ALA A 4 -5.92 14.24 -31.66
CA ALA A 4 -7.22 13.93 -31.07
C ALA A 4 -8.27 14.79 -31.78
N ILE A 5 -9.00 14.18 -32.71
CA ILE A 5 -10.16 14.80 -33.36
C ILE A 5 -11.15 15.10 -32.24
N SER A 6 -11.52 16.36 -32.09
CA SER A 6 -12.58 16.76 -31.17
C SER A 6 -13.91 16.44 -31.85
N ILE A 7 -14.58 15.38 -31.36
CA ILE A 7 -15.89 14.99 -31.86
C ILE A 7 -16.94 15.86 -31.15
N VAL A 8 -17.73 16.57 -31.94
CA VAL A 8 -18.81 17.48 -31.50
C VAL A 8 -20.11 17.04 -32.18
N ARG A 9 -21.24 17.15 -31.47
CA ARG A 9 -22.58 16.93 -32.00
C ARG A 9 -23.49 18.10 -31.61
N GLU A 10 -24.44 18.42 -32.48
CA GLU A 10 -25.52 19.35 -32.16
C GLU A 10 -26.67 18.59 -31.50
N THR A 11 -27.28 19.18 -30.47
CA THR A 11 -28.45 18.66 -29.76
C THR A 11 -29.48 19.76 -29.55
N GLU A 12 -30.69 19.40 -29.12
CA GLU A 12 -31.74 20.39 -28.78
C GLU A 12 -31.32 21.36 -27.65
N TYR A 13 -30.35 20.97 -26.82
CA TYR A 13 -29.81 21.79 -25.73
C TYR A 13 -28.50 22.52 -26.11
N GLY A 14 -28.08 22.45 -27.38
CA GLY A 14 -26.88 23.08 -27.91
C GLY A 14 -25.72 22.10 -28.20
N PRO A 15 -24.52 22.61 -28.49
CA PRO A 15 -23.39 21.80 -28.91
C PRO A 15 -22.82 20.99 -27.75
N GLU A 16 -22.62 19.70 -27.98
CA GLU A 16 -21.98 18.78 -27.04
C GLU A 16 -20.68 18.22 -27.61
N LYS A 17 -19.73 17.94 -26.72
CA LYS A 17 -18.42 17.39 -27.06
C LYS A 17 -18.17 16.08 -26.33
N LEU A 18 -17.60 15.11 -27.05
CA LEU A 18 -17.22 13.82 -26.48
C LEU A 18 -15.89 13.92 -25.72
N CYS A 19 -15.87 13.50 -24.45
CA CYS A 19 -14.64 13.36 -23.69
C CYS A 19 -13.84 12.14 -24.16
N THR A 20 -12.59 12.34 -24.59
CA THR A 20 -11.70 11.26 -25.07
C THR A 20 -11.26 10.24 -24.00
N VAL A 21 -11.61 10.46 -22.73
CA VAL A 21 -11.22 9.57 -21.61
C VAL A 21 -12.41 8.80 -21.05
N CYS A 22 -13.46 9.47 -20.57
CA CYS A 22 -14.65 8.79 -20.05
C CYS A 22 -15.63 8.36 -21.15
N ARG A 23 -15.47 8.86 -22.38
CA ARG A 23 -16.36 8.58 -23.53
C ARG A 23 -17.81 9.01 -23.31
N GLU A 24 -18.03 10.00 -22.43
CA GLU A 24 -19.32 10.63 -22.21
C GLU A 24 -19.40 11.96 -22.97
N TRP A 25 -20.62 12.31 -23.37
CA TRP A 25 -20.96 13.58 -23.98
C TRP A 25 -21.22 14.62 -22.90
N TRP A 26 -20.68 15.82 -23.08
CA TRP A 26 -20.80 16.94 -22.17
C TRP A 26 -21.03 18.22 -22.96
N PRO A 27 -21.71 19.24 -22.40
CA PRO A 27 -21.80 20.54 -23.03
C PRO A 27 -20.44 21.04 -23.50
N ALA A 28 -20.36 21.53 -24.74
CA ALA A 28 -19.13 21.97 -25.39
C ALA A 28 -18.73 23.37 -24.91
N ASP A 29 -18.58 23.53 -23.60
CA ASP A 29 -18.28 24.81 -22.94
C ASP A 29 -17.05 24.74 -22.02
N THR A 30 -16.72 25.87 -21.42
CA THR A 30 -15.58 26.02 -20.50
C THR A 30 -15.87 25.54 -19.08
N GLY A 31 -17.13 25.25 -18.73
CA GLY A 31 -17.54 24.62 -17.49
C GLY A 31 -17.15 23.15 -17.44
N PHE A 32 -17.27 22.43 -18.56
CA PHE A 32 -16.92 21.01 -18.64
C PHE A 32 -15.54 20.74 -19.26
N PHE A 33 -15.03 21.61 -20.13
CA PHE A 33 -13.72 21.47 -20.76
C PHE A 33 -12.77 22.62 -20.40
N GLY A 34 -11.47 22.36 -20.44
CA GLY A 34 -10.47 23.43 -20.33
C GLY A 34 -10.26 24.11 -21.67
N VAL A 35 -9.74 25.33 -21.68
CA VAL A 35 -9.29 25.99 -22.90
C VAL A 35 -7.81 25.70 -23.11
N ARG A 36 -7.44 25.35 -24.33
CA ARG A 36 -6.04 25.37 -24.76
C ARG A 36 -5.80 26.65 -25.56
N HIS A 37 -4.76 27.39 -25.17
CA HIS A 37 -4.40 28.64 -25.82
C HIS A 37 -3.47 28.44 -27.03
N ASP A 38 -3.27 27.20 -27.49
CA ASP A 38 -2.48 26.91 -28.67
C ASP A 38 -3.33 27.04 -29.96
N ARG A 39 -3.07 28.10 -30.74
CA ARG A 39 -3.62 28.33 -32.09
C ARG A 39 -5.16 28.23 -32.16
N GLY A 40 -5.82 29.26 -31.63
CA GLY A 40 -7.27 29.48 -31.81
C GLY A 40 -8.16 28.99 -30.67
N CYS A 41 -7.70 29.11 -29.41
CA CYS A 41 -8.50 28.94 -28.19
C CYS A 41 -9.48 27.73 -28.23
N ARG A 42 -8.95 26.52 -28.41
CA ARG A 42 -9.76 25.31 -28.56
C ARG A 42 -10.03 24.65 -27.22
N LEU A 43 -11.22 24.07 -27.04
CA LEU A 43 -11.51 23.25 -25.87
C LEU A 43 -10.61 22.00 -25.84
N THR A 44 -10.17 21.59 -24.65
CA THR A 44 -9.38 20.37 -24.43
C THR A 44 -10.17 19.13 -24.87
N GLY A 45 -9.48 18.08 -25.29
CA GLY A 45 -10.14 16.80 -25.63
C GLY A 45 -10.65 16.00 -24.43
N ARG A 46 -10.38 16.44 -23.20
CA ARG A 46 -10.77 15.76 -21.95
C ARG A 46 -11.62 16.71 -21.12
N CYS A 47 -12.66 16.18 -20.47
CA CYS A 47 -13.42 16.96 -19.51
C CYS A 47 -12.56 17.30 -18.28
N ARG A 48 -12.97 18.32 -17.52
CA ARG A 48 -12.27 18.81 -16.32
C ARG A 48 -12.18 17.76 -15.23
N ALA A 49 -13.17 16.88 -15.11
CA ALA A 49 -13.13 15.78 -14.14
C ALA A 49 -11.97 14.82 -14.46
N CYS A 50 -11.88 14.34 -15.71
CA CYS A 50 -10.78 13.49 -16.17
C CYS A 50 -9.42 14.22 -16.08
N ASP A 51 -9.36 15.51 -16.42
CA ASP A 51 -8.13 16.29 -16.33
C ASP A 51 -7.67 16.45 -14.86
N SER A 52 -8.61 16.71 -13.95
CA SER A 52 -8.35 16.81 -12.51
C SER A 52 -7.86 15.49 -11.93
N GLN A 53 -8.47 14.37 -12.31
CA GLN A 53 -7.99 13.04 -11.92
C GLN A 53 -6.57 12.79 -12.43
N ARG A 54 -6.27 13.14 -13.69
CA ARG A 54 -4.91 13.02 -14.25
C ARG A 54 -3.92 13.87 -13.46
N LYS A 55 -4.22 15.14 -13.20
CA LYS A 55 -3.37 16.04 -12.41
C LYS A 55 -3.11 15.49 -11.01
N ARG A 56 -4.14 14.98 -10.33
CA ARG A 56 -3.99 14.31 -9.03
C ARG A 56 -3.08 13.09 -9.10
N ARG A 57 -3.22 12.24 -10.13
CA ARG A 57 -2.33 11.08 -10.35
C ARG A 57 -0.89 11.51 -10.60
N GLN A 58 -0.66 12.51 -11.45
CA GLN A 58 0.67 13.07 -11.73
C GLN A 58 1.31 13.68 -10.49
N HIS A 59 0.55 14.44 -9.70
CA HIS A 59 1.03 15.01 -8.45
C HIS A 59 1.42 13.93 -7.44
N ARG A 60 0.59 12.88 -7.29
CA ARG A 60 0.92 11.72 -6.44
C ARG A 60 2.18 11.00 -6.93
N ALA A 61 2.29 10.74 -8.23
CA ALA A 61 3.46 10.09 -8.82
C ALA A 61 4.74 10.91 -8.60
N LYS A 62 4.67 12.24 -8.76
CA LYS A 62 5.79 13.14 -8.47
C LYS A 62 6.18 13.10 -6.99
N LYS A 63 5.20 13.14 -6.08
CA LYS A 63 5.41 13.07 -4.64
C LYS A 63 6.01 11.75 -4.19
N ASP A 64 5.63 10.66 -4.85
CA ASP A 64 6.07 9.30 -4.53
C ASP A 64 7.29 8.87 -5.38
N ARG A 65 7.88 9.75 -6.19
CA ARG A 65 8.98 9.41 -7.12
C ARG A 65 10.16 8.74 -6.42
N ASP A 66 10.59 9.31 -5.30
CA ASP A 66 11.76 8.83 -4.55
C ASP A 66 11.35 7.91 -3.37
N LEU A 67 10.04 7.64 -3.22
CA LEU A 67 9.51 6.83 -2.14
C LEU A 67 10.00 5.36 -2.18
N PRO A 68 10.13 4.69 -3.34
CA PRO A 68 10.66 3.32 -3.41
C PRO A 68 12.09 3.23 -2.88
N ALA A 69 12.97 4.14 -3.30
CA ALA A 69 14.37 4.16 -2.86
C ALA A 69 14.48 4.34 -1.33
N LYS A 70 13.73 5.30 -0.78
CA LYS A 70 13.68 5.55 0.66
C LYS A 70 13.07 4.38 1.43
N ALA A 71 12.05 3.72 0.88
CA ALA A 71 11.43 2.54 1.49
C ALA A 71 12.39 1.34 1.52
N ALA A 72 13.17 1.13 0.45
CA ALA A 72 14.18 0.07 0.38
C ALA A 72 15.29 0.25 1.41
N GLN A 73 15.83 1.48 1.56
CA GLN A 73 16.86 1.80 2.57
C GLN A 73 16.40 1.49 4.01
N LEU A 74 15.11 1.63 4.28
CA LEU A 74 14.52 1.42 5.61
C LEU A 74 13.86 0.04 5.74
N ALA A 75 13.87 -0.79 4.71
CA ALA A 75 13.11 -2.04 4.66
C ALA A 75 13.44 -2.98 5.83
N GLN A 76 14.70 -2.97 6.26
CA GLN A 76 15.19 -3.72 7.41
C GLN A 76 14.52 -3.35 8.75
N LEU A 77 14.02 -2.12 8.92
CA LEU A 77 13.34 -1.69 10.15
C LEU A 77 11.92 -2.25 10.28
N GLY A 78 11.39 -2.83 9.21
CA GLY A 78 10.01 -3.26 9.11
C GLY A 78 9.03 -2.15 8.73
N ILE A 79 7.82 -2.56 8.36
CA ILE A 79 6.81 -1.69 7.74
C ILE A 79 6.32 -0.56 8.66
N ALA A 80 6.14 -0.84 9.96
CA ALA A 80 5.57 0.13 10.90
C ALA A 80 6.53 1.28 11.22
N GLU A 81 7.81 0.96 11.40
CA GLU A 81 8.86 1.98 11.63
C GLU A 81 9.11 2.78 10.35
N THR A 82 9.17 2.09 9.20
CA THR A 82 9.35 2.76 7.91
C THR A 82 8.19 3.73 7.60
N ALA A 83 6.94 3.35 7.91
CA ALA A 83 5.76 4.20 7.77
C ALA A 83 5.86 5.49 8.59
N ARG A 84 6.30 5.37 9.86
CA ARG A 84 6.50 6.52 10.75
C ARG A 84 7.57 7.47 10.22
N ARG A 85 8.73 6.96 9.81
CA ARG A 85 9.84 7.79 9.29
C ARG A 85 9.49 8.50 7.99
N LEU A 86 8.81 7.81 7.08
CA LEU A 86 8.45 8.37 5.78
C LEU A 86 7.17 9.20 5.81
N ARG A 87 6.48 9.30 6.96
CA ARG A 87 5.16 9.94 7.12
C ARG A 87 4.19 9.49 6.02
N ARG A 88 4.09 8.17 5.85
CA ARG A 88 3.24 7.51 4.85
C ARG A 88 2.45 6.39 5.50
N SER A 89 1.24 6.15 5.00
CA SER A 89 0.43 5.04 5.48
C SER A 89 1.10 3.69 5.14
N PRO A 90 0.97 2.67 6.01
CA PRO A 90 1.45 1.32 5.72
C PRO A 90 0.91 0.77 4.39
N HIS A 91 -0.35 1.07 4.06
CA HIS A 91 -0.96 0.67 2.79
C HIS A 91 -0.26 1.27 1.56
N THR A 92 0.19 2.54 1.65
CA THR A 92 0.98 3.17 0.58
C THR A 92 2.31 2.46 0.40
N LEU A 93 2.97 2.12 1.50
CA LEU A 93 4.24 1.41 1.48
C LEU A 93 4.10 -0.03 0.95
N TYR A 94 3.04 -0.76 1.30
CA TYR A 94 2.76 -2.08 0.70
C TYR A 94 2.52 -2.00 -0.81
N ARG A 95 1.74 -1.01 -1.26
CA ARG A 95 1.52 -0.78 -2.69
C ARG A 95 2.84 -0.53 -3.43
N VAL A 96 3.70 0.33 -2.87
CA VAL A 96 5.02 0.64 -3.43
C VAL A 96 5.94 -0.58 -3.39
N ALA A 97 5.98 -1.30 -2.27
CA ALA A 97 6.76 -2.51 -2.13
C ALA A 97 6.38 -3.58 -3.15
N ARG A 98 5.08 -3.82 -3.35
CA ARG A 98 4.61 -4.77 -4.36
C ARG A 98 4.99 -4.34 -5.78
N ALA A 99 4.89 -3.05 -6.09
CA ALA A 99 5.23 -2.53 -7.41
C ALA A 99 6.74 -2.54 -7.71
N HIS A 100 7.58 -2.53 -6.68
CA HIS A 100 9.05 -2.40 -6.80
C HIS A 100 9.84 -3.59 -6.20
N GLY A 101 9.16 -4.68 -5.79
CA GLY A 101 9.82 -5.86 -5.23
C GLY A 101 10.50 -5.65 -3.88
N ILE A 102 10.04 -4.71 -3.04
CA ILE A 102 10.66 -4.42 -1.74
C ILE A 102 10.05 -5.32 -0.67
N GLU A 103 10.88 -6.07 0.06
CA GLU A 103 10.43 -6.87 1.19
C GLU A 103 10.76 -6.17 2.51
N PHE A 104 9.72 -5.84 3.29
CA PHE A 104 9.91 -5.31 4.63
C PHE A 104 10.22 -6.44 5.60
N ALA A 105 11.20 -6.22 6.47
CA ALA A 105 11.56 -7.20 7.47
C ALA A 105 10.39 -7.44 8.44
N ARG A 106 10.04 -8.70 8.68
CA ARG A 106 9.00 -9.13 9.65
C ARG A 106 9.50 -9.04 11.11
N GLN A 107 10.38 -8.08 11.38
CA GLN A 107 11.42 -8.20 12.39
C GLN A 107 10.95 -8.12 13.84
N HIS A 108 9.95 -7.31 14.19
CA HIS A 108 9.66 -7.12 15.62
C HIS A 108 9.07 -8.38 16.26
N LYS A 109 8.08 -9.00 15.60
CA LYS A 109 7.45 -10.22 16.11
C LYS A 109 8.38 -11.42 16.01
N GLN A 110 9.14 -11.57 14.92
CA GLN A 110 10.08 -12.68 14.76
C GLN A 110 11.30 -12.58 15.70
N ARG A 111 11.85 -11.38 15.97
CA ARG A 111 12.97 -11.22 16.91
C ARG A 111 12.54 -11.48 18.35
N GLN A 112 11.38 -10.98 18.76
CA GLN A 112 10.82 -11.29 20.09
C GLN A 112 10.49 -12.78 20.23
N GLU A 113 9.87 -13.39 19.21
CA GLU A 113 9.61 -14.83 19.22
C GLU A 113 10.91 -15.63 19.28
N ALA A 114 11.94 -15.25 18.50
CA ALA A 114 13.24 -15.90 18.50
C ALA A 114 14.01 -15.76 19.82
N SER A 115 13.90 -14.63 20.53
CA SER A 115 14.54 -14.45 21.85
C SER A 115 13.89 -15.30 22.94
N ILE A 116 12.60 -15.64 22.79
CA ILE A 116 11.85 -16.44 23.76
C ILE A 116 12.10 -17.95 23.58
N VAL A 117 12.42 -18.41 22.36
CA VAL A 117 12.65 -19.83 22.04
C VAL A 117 13.70 -20.51 22.92
N PRO A 118 14.87 -19.92 23.23
CA PRO A 118 15.83 -20.51 24.17
C PRO A 118 15.25 -20.74 25.57
N HIS A 119 14.42 -19.82 26.07
CA HIS A 119 13.75 -19.99 27.35
C HIS A 119 12.71 -21.12 27.30
N ILE A 120 11.94 -21.23 26.22
CA ILE A 120 11.01 -22.35 26.02
C ILE A 120 11.77 -23.68 26.07
N ARG A 121 12.92 -23.79 25.39
CA ARG A 121 13.76 -25.01 25.43
C ARG A 121 14.27 -25.36 26.82
N ARG A 122 14.69 -24.37 27.61
CA ARG A 122 15.26 -24.57 28.95
C ARG A 122 14.24 -25.11 29.97
N HIS A 123 12.98 -24.74 29.81
CA HIS A 123 11.90 -25.07 30.74
C HIS A 123 10.89 -26.10 30.19
N ALA A 124 11.01 -26.49 28.92
CA ALA A 124 10.24 -27.57 28.32
C ALA A 124 10.42 -28.87 29.13
N GLY A 125 9.31 -29.50 29.53
CA GLY A 125 9.29 -30.73 30.33
C GLY A 125 9.46 -30.54 31.85
N ARG A 126 9.93 -29.38 32.32
CA ARG A 126 10.13 -29.10 33.77
C ARG A 126 8.96 -28.36 34.42
N MET A 127 8.12 -27.71 33.62
CA MET A 127 6.99 -26.92 34.09
C MET A 127 5.74 -27.20 33.26
N ARG A 128 4.56 -26.98 33.85
CA ARG A 128 3.30 -27.06 33.10
C ARG A 128 3.23 -25.91 32.10
N GLN A 129 2.57 -26.16 30.97
CA GLN A 129 2.44 -25.18 29.88
C GLN A 129 1.83 -23.85 30.32
N ILE A 130 0.96 -23.86 31.34
CA ILE A 130 0.31 -22.65 31.86
C ILE A 130 1.30 -21.77 32.61
N ASP A 131 2.14 -22.37 33.45
CA ASP A 131 3.15 -21.67 34.26
C ASP A 131 4.27 -21.13 33.37
N LEU A 132 4.70 -21.92 32.37
CA LEU A 132 5.68 -21.48 31.38
C LEU A 132 5.17 -20.32 30.53
N ALA A 133 3.89 -20.33 30.13
CA ALA A 133 3.29 -19.24 29.38
C ALA A 133 3.21 -17.95 30.23
N ALA A 134 2.80 -18.07 31.50
CA ALA A 134 2.72 -16.96 32.45
C ALA A 134 4.10 -16.34 32.72
N GLN A 135 5.12 -17.18 32.95
CA GLN A 135 6.50 -16.72 33.20
C GLN A 135 7.10 -15.98 32.00
N LEU A 136 6.77 -16.40 30.78
CA LEU A 136 7.25 -15.78 29.56
C LEU A 136 6.39 -14.56 29.12
N GLY A 137 5.31 -14.26 29.83
CA GLY A 137 4.40 -13.17 29.48
C GLY A 137 3.70 -13.35 28.12
N ILE A 138 3.54 -14.60 27.67
CA ILE A 138 2.92 -14.92 26.37
C ILE A 138 1.68 -15.79 26.55
N SER A 139 0.81 -15.83 25.53
CA SER A 139 -0.33 -16.73 25.53
C SER A 139 0.09 -18.20 25.32
N ARG A 140 -0.68 -19.14 25.90
CA ARG A 140 -0.51 -20.59 25.63
C ARG A 140 -0.60 -20.94 24.14
N THR A 141 -1.41 -20.22 23.37
CA THR A 141 -1.50 -20.37 21.91
C THR A 141 -0.20 -19.99 21.21
N THR A 142 0.43 -18.89 21.64
CA THR A 142 1.74 -18.47 21.12
C THR A 142 2.84 -19.46 21.50
N LEU A 143 2.85 -19.93 22.75
CA LEU A 143 3.77 -20.98 23.22
C LEU A 143 3.67 -22.25 22.37
N ARG A 144 2.46 -22.79 22.15
CA ARG A 144 2.24 -24.01 21.35
C ARG A 144 2.64 -23.83 19.89
N ARG A 145 2.35 -22.66 19.30
CA ARG A 145 2.77 -22.32 17.93
C ARG A 145 4.29 -22.31 17.81
N LEU A 146 4.99 -21.63 18.71
CA LEU A 146 6.46 -21.57 18.69
C LEU A 146 7.10 -22.94 18.94
N ALA A 147 6.57 -23.71 19.89
CA ALA A 147 7.02 -25.07 20.15
C ALA A 147 6.87 -25.98 18.92
N LYS A 148 5.73 -25.88 18.21
CA LYS A 148 5.52 -26.60 16.94
C LYS A 148 6.47 -26.14 15.84
N GLN A 149 6.70 -24.84 15.69
CA GLN A 149 7.60 -24.29 14.68
C GLN A 149 9.07 -24.69 14.89
N HIS A 150 9.49 -24.87 16.15
CA HIS A 150 10.87 -25.19 16.53
C HIS A 150 11.06 -26.63 17.01
N SER A 151 10.07 -27.50 16.80
CA SER A 151 10.10 -28.92 17.20
C SER A 151 10.46 -29.15 18.68
N ILE A 152 9.91 -28.33 19.58
CA ILE A 152 10.14 -28.44 21.03
C ILE A 152 8.98 -29.21 21.67
N ASN A 153 9.29 -30.29 22.39
CA ASN A 153 8.28 -31.02 23.16
C ASN A 153 7.95 -30.28 24.45
N ILE A 154 6.76 -29.67 24.49
CA ILE A 154 6.24 -28.92 25.65
C ILE A 154 5.15 -29.68 26.40
N ASN A 155 4.93 -30.96 26.10
CA ASN A 155 3.90 -31.75 26.78
C ASN A 155 4.43 -32.21 28.14
N SER A 156 3.80 -31.72 29.20
CA SER A 156 4.07 -32.11 30.59
C SER A 156 3.50 -33.49 30.97
N ARG A 157 3.25 -34.38 29.99
CA ARG A 157 2.74 -35.75 30.18
C ARG A 157 3.74 -36.82 29.71
N ALA A 158 4.95 -36.43 29.30
CA ALA A 158 6.00 -37.37 28.93
C ALA A 158 6.80 -37.73 30.20
N HIS A 159 6.37 -38.81 30.84
CA HIS A 159 6.90 -39.47 32.05
C HIS A 159 6.72 -38.74 33.38
#